data_AF-A0A0F7PV20-F1
#
_entry.id   AF-A0A0F7PV20-F1
#
_cell.length_a   1.000
_cell.length_b   1.000
_cell.length_c   1.000
_cell.angle_alpha   90.00
_cell.angle_beta   90.00
_cell.angle_gamma   90.00
#
_symmetry.space_group_name_H-M   'P 1'
#
loop_
_entity.id
_entity.type
_entity.pdbx_description
1 polymer ?
#
loop_
_entity_poly.entity_id
_entity_poly.type
_entity_poly.pdbx_seq_one_letter_code
_entity_poly.pdbx_strand_id
1 'polypeptide(L)' 'MAEAIRSIGVTEVTYYRWRSEYGGLKGDQVKRLKELETENARLRRAVSDLTLDKMILAEAARGNF' A
#
# COMPACT_ATOMS: atom_id res chain seq x y z
N MET A 1 13.94 -3.67 28.67
CA MET A 1 12.61 -4.19 28.27
C MET A 1 11.79 -4.68 29.45
N ALA A 2 12.33 -5.54 30.32
CA ALA A 2 11.61 -6.01 31.53
C ALA A 2 11.12 -4.86 32.44
N GLU A 3 11.90 -3.78 32.62
CA GLU A 3 11.45 -2.60 33.38
C GLU A 3 10.29 -1.85 32.73
N ALA A 4 10.31 -1.70 31.40
CA ALA A 4 9.23 -1.05 30.66
C ALA A 4 7.92 -1.87 30.68
N ILE A 5 8.03 -3.21 30.71
CA ILE A 5 6.89 -4.12 30.84
C ILE A 5 6.30 -4.03 32.26
N ARG A 6 7.17 -3.97 33.29
CA ARG A 6 6.75 -3.78 34.68
C ARG A 6 6.11 -2.41 34.91
N SER A 7 6.63 -1.34 34.29
CA SER A 7 6.11 0.02 34.49
C SER A 7 4.70 0.22 33.93
N ILE A 8 4.31 -0.53 32.90
CA ILE A 8 2.95 -0.54 32.36
C ILE A 8 2.04 -1.57 33.04
N GLY A 9 2.52 -2.29 34.06
CA GLY A 9 1.72 -3.21 34.87
C GLY A 9 1.30 -4.50 34.16
N VAL A 10 2.02 -4.94 33.13
CA VAL A 10 1.70 -6.19 32.41
C VAL A 10 2.80 -7.23 32.60
N THR A 11 2.47 -8.51 32.39
CA THR A 11 3.46 -9.58 32.41
C THR A 11 4.26 -9.62 31.11
N GLU A 12 5.48 -10.17 31.13
CA GLU A 12 6.25 -10.38 29.89
C GLU A 12 5.50 -11.26 28.88
N VAL A 13 4.79 -12.28 29.36
CA VAL A 13 3.95 -13.15 28.52
C VAL A 13 2.86 -12.35 27.80
N THR A 14 2.18 -11.46 28.52
CA THR A 14 1.16 -10.56 27.95
C THR A 14 1.76 -9.64 26.89
N TYR A 15 2.92 -9.04 27.17
CA TYR A 15 3.62 -8.17 26.22
C TYR A 15 3.99 -8.90 24.93
N TYR A 16 4.60 -10.10 25.02
CA TYR A 16 4.99 -10.85 23.83
C TYR A 16 3.79 -11.35 23.03
N ARG A 17 2.69 -11.73 23.69
CA ARG A 17 1.43 -12.06 23.02
C ARG A 17 0.89 -10.87 22.23
N TRP A 18 0.79 -9.69 22.84
CA TRP A 18 0.35 -8.49 22.15
C TRP A 18 1.29 -8.09 21.02
N ARG A 19 2.60 -8.22 21.21
CA ARG A 19 3.57 -7.99 20.14
C ARG A 19 3.38 -8.97 18.98
N SER A 20 3.03 -10.23 19.24
CA SER A 20 2.70 -11.19 18.18
C SER A 20 1.38 -10.87 17.48
N GLU A 21 0.38 -10.38 18.21
CA GLU A 21 -0.96 -10.10 17.68
C GLU A 21 -1.05 -8.75 16.94
N TYR A 22 -0.24 -7.76 17.35
CA TYR A 22 -0.36 -6.36 16.92
C TYR A 22 0.97 -5.71 16.50
N GLY A 23 2.12 -6.35 16.75
CA GLY A 23 3.45 -5.73 16.57
C GLY A 23 3.99 -5.75 15.15
N GLY A 24 3.21 -6.17 14.16
CA GLY A 24 3.58 -6.16 12.75
C GLY A 24 2.35 -6.19 11.84
N LEU A 25 2.54 -5.89 10.56
CA LEU A 25 1.53 -6.13 9.53
C LEU A 25 1.23 -7.63 9.52
N LYS A 26 -0.01 -8.00 9.83
CA LYS A 26 -0.46 -9.39 9.73
C LYS A 26 -0.34 -9.88 8.28
N GLY A 27 -0.17 -11.18 8.06
CA GLY A 27 0.08 -11.73 6.71
C GLY A 27 -1.00 -11.40 5.68
N ASP A 28 -2.26 -11.28 6.12
CA ASP A 28 -3.40 -10.79 5.34
C ASP A 28 -3.26 -9.31 4.97
N GLN A 29 -2.79 -8.45 5.89
CA GLN A 29 -2.51 -7.04 5.62
C GLN A 29 -1.38 -6.88 4.61
N VAL A 30 -0.31 -7.69 4.71
CA VAL A 30 0.79 -7.69 3.71
C VAL A 30 0.29 -8.16 2.35
N LYS A 31 -0.53 -9.21 2.30
CA LYS A 31 -1.15 -9.69 1.06
C LYS A 31 -2.00 -8.60 0.42
N ARG A 32 -2.87 -7.95 1.20
CA ARG A 32 -3.73 -6.87 0.73
C ARG A 32 -2.92 -5.67 0.21
N LEU A 33 -1.82 -5.33 0.88
CA LEU A 33 -0.93 -4.25 0.43
C LEU A 33 -0.34 -4.56 -0.94
N LYS A 34 0.20 -5.77 -1.15
CA LYS A 34 0.76 -6.21 -2.45
C LYS A 34 -0.29 -6.21 -3.58
N GLU A 35 -1.52 -6.63 -3.28
CA GLU A 35 -2.63 -6.58 -4.24
C GLU A 35 -2.95 -5.14 -4.65
N LEU A 36 -3.01 -4.23 -3.68
CA LEU A 36 -3.25 -2.81 -3.94
C LEU A 36 -2.11 -2.16 -4.73
N GLU A 37 -0.85 -2.47 -4.41
CA GLU A 37 0.31 -1.99 -5.17
C GLU A 37 0.27 -2.46 -6.63
N THR A 38 -0.07 -3.74 -6.85
CA THR A 38 -0.21 -4.32 -8.19
C THR A 38 -1.32 -3.63 -8.97
N GLU A 39 -2.50 -3.46 -8.38
CA GLU A 39 -3.62 -2.81 -9.05
C GLU A 39 -3.33 -1.33 -9.30
N ASN A 40 -2.67 -0.63 -8.37
CA ASN A 40 -2.27 0.76 -8.56
C ASN A 40 -1.30 0.91 -9.75
N ALA A 41 -0.33 0.01 -9.89
CA ALA A 41 0.57 -0.01 -11.03
C ALA A 41 -0.17 -0.25 -12.36
N ARG A 42 -1.13 -1.19 -12.37
CA ARG A 42 -1.99 -1.46 -13.54
C ARG A 42 -2.81 -0.23 -13.93
N LEU A 43 -3.46 0.41 -12.96
CA LEU A 43 -4.28 1.60 -13.18
C LEU A 43 -3.44 2.77 -13.67
N ARG A 44 -2.25 3.00 -13.11
CA ARG A 44 -1.35 4.06 -13.57
C ARG A 44 -0.95 3.86 -15.03
N ARG A 45 -0.62 2.63 -15.44
CA ARG A 45 -0.31 2.33 -16.84
C ARG A 45 -1.51 2.62 -17.75
N ALA A 46 -2.68 2.10 -17.41
CA ALA A 46 -3.89 2.32 -18.21
C ALA A 46 -4.23 3.81 -18.37
N VAL A 47 -4.09 4.61 -17.29
CA VAL A 47 -4.31 6.05 -17.34
C VAL A 47 -3.27 6.74 -18.23
N SER A 48 -2.00 6.37 -18.14
CA SER A 48 -0.95 6.91 -19.02
C SER A 48 -1.23 6.61 -20.49
N ASP A 49 -1.55 5.36 -20.83
CA ASP A 49 -1.83 4.94 -22.20
C ASP A 49 -3.04 5.70 -22.78
N LEU A 50 -4.14 5.78 -22.02
CA LEU A 50 -5.32 6.55 -22.41
C LEU A 50 -5.04 8.06 -22.54
N THR A 51 -4.16 8.60 -21.70
CA THR A 51 -3.78 10.01 -21.77
C THR A 51 -2.96 10.27 -23.04
N LEU A 52 -2.03 9.38 -23.39
CA LEU A 52 -1.26 9.45 -24.62
C LEU A 52 -2.16 9.36 -25.85
N ASP A 53 -3.07 8.38 -25.91
CA ASP A 53 -4.02 8.23 -27.02
C ASP A 53 -4.87 9.49 -27.19
N LYS A 54 -5.38 10.05 -26.08
CA LYS A 54 -6.14 11.30 -26.10
C LYS A 54 -5.31 12.46 -26.66
N MET A 55 -4.03 12.57 -26.30
CA MET A 55 -3.15 13.62 -26.83
C MET A 55 -2.89 13.45 -28.32
N ILE A 56 -2.62 12.23 -28.78
CA ILE A 56 -2.42 11.91 -30.20
C ILE A 56 -3.67 12.28 -31.01
N LEU A 57 -4.85 11.87 -30.55
CA LEU A 57 -6.12 12.19 -31.20
C LEU A 57 -6.38 13.70 -31.23
N ALA A 58 -6.10 14.40 -30.14
CA ALA A 58 -6.27 15.85 -30.05
C ALA A 58 -5.27 16.63 -30.94
N GLU A 59 -4.07 16.09 -31.16
CA GLU A 59 -3.09 16.65 -32.09
C GLU A 59 -3.51 16.41 -33.54
N ALA A 60 -3.88 15.17 -33.89
CA ALA A 60 -4.37 14.82 -35.22
C ALA A 60 -5.62 15.63 -35.61
N ALA A 61 -6.53 15.87 -34.66
CA ALA A 61 -7.72 16.67 -34.88
C ALA A 61 -7.44 18.18 -35.00
N ARG A 62 -6.33 18.68 -34.45
CA ARG A 62 -5.98 20.11 -34.54
C ARG A 62 -5.53 20.53 -35.95
N GLY A 63 -4.99 19.59 -36.73
CA GLY A 63 -4.66 19.81 -38.14
C GLY A 63 -3.54 20.82 -38.37
N ASN A 64 -2.58 20.48 -39.23
CA ASN A 64 -1.67 21.46 -39.82
C ASN A 64 -2.47 22.34 -40.78
N PHE A 65 -2.92 23.51 -40.32
CA PHE A 65 -3.24 24.64 -41.19
C PHE A 65 -1.96 25.38 -41.57
#